data_AF-A0A947ABX5-F1
#
_entry.id   AF-A0A947ABX5-F1
#
_cell.length_a   1.000
_cell.length_b   1.000
_cell.length_c   1.000
_cell.angle_alpha   90.00
_cell.angle_beta   90.00
_cell.angle_gamma   90.00
#
_symmetry.space_group_name_H-M   'P 1'
#
loop_
_entity.id
_entity.type
_entity.pdbx_description
1 polymer ?
#
loop_
_entity_poly.entity_id
_entity_poly.type
_entity_poly.pdbx_seq_one_letter_code
_entity_poly.pdbx_strand_id
1 'polypeptide(L)'
;MTKNPKTDMLRKTTGAVMVVGGGISGMQSALDLANSGFKVYLVESSPAIGGKMAQLDKTFPTNDCSMCIVSPKLVELGRHRNIELLTHSEVVGVDGEAGNFKARIIQHARYVDIDKCTGCGLCELVCPVTHLSWFPEQPEPGEKKKKLKAKDKVLIKGTGSPEPSSLVPWTFSVNEEACLKCGACHRACLHDAVSWQKKELAHIDQDKCTGCGACYVACPEKFSAITIENAPDLDMSLGAAIQTRSQAIIKERGGRDIGNCIRCGLCAMM
;
A
#
# COMPACT_ATOMS: atom_id res chain seq x y z
N MET A 1 29.16 -49.13 38.11
CA MET A 1 28.12 -48.14 38.48
C MET A 1 28.80 -46.79 38.68
N THR A 2 28.59 -45.85 37.77
CA THR A 2 28.56 -44.40 38.01
C THR A 2 28.22 -43.75 36.66
N LYS A 3 26.92 -43.58 36.42
CA LYS A 3 26.40 -42.80 35.31
C LYS A 3 26.81 -41.34 35.56
N ASN A 4 27.59 -40.75 34.67
CA ASN A 4 27.86 -39.31 34.71
C ASN A 4 26.69 -38.61 34.00
N PRO A 5 25.86 -37.81 34.71
CA PRO A 5 24.68 -37.19 34.12
C PRO A 5 25.13 -36.09 33.16
N LYS A 6 24.70 -36.19 31.91
CA LYS A 6 24.84 -35.13 30.92
C LYS A 6 24.20 -33.86 31.47
N THR A 7 25.02 -32.85 31.72
CA THR A 7 24.61 -31.48 32.00
C THR A 7 24.01 -30.89 30.73
N ASP A 8 22.79 -31.30 30.39
CA ASP A 8 21.98 -30.61 29.39
C ASP A 8 21.46 -29.34 30.06
N MET A 9 22.24 -28.27 29.89
CA MET A 9 21.91 -26.93 30.33
C MET A 9 20.58 -26.58 29.66
N LEU A 10 19.49 -26.55 30.44
CA LEU A 10 18.15 -26.07 30.03
C LEU A 10 18.26 -24.63 29.53
N ARG A 11 18.70 -24.45 28.28
CA ARG A 11 18.76 -23.16 27.61
C ARG A 11 17.33 -22.71 27.44
N LYS A 12 16.99 -21.59 28.09
CA LYS A 12 15.67 -20.97 28.04
C LYS A 12 15.32 -20.69 26.57
N THR A 13 14.49 -21.55 25.99
CA THR A 13 14.05 -21.42 24.61
C THR A 13 13.18 -20.18 24.49
N THR A 14 13.40 -19.44 23.41
CA THR A 14 12.56 -18.29 23.08
C THR A 14 11.23 -18.85 22.57
N GLY A 15 10.12 -18.57 23.26
CA GLY A 15 8.77 -19.02 22.86
C GLY A 15 8.21 -18.32 21.61
N ALA A 16 9.10 -17.90 20.71
CA ALA A 16 8.80 -17.15 19.50
C ALA A 16 9.27 -17.93 18.27
N VAL A 17 8.46 -17.91 17.22
CA VAL A 17 8.72 -18.59 15.94
C VAL A 17 8.70 -17.57 14.82
N MET A 18 9.60 -17.72 13.84
CA MET A 18 9.58 -16.93 12.61
C MET A 18 9.17 -17.81 11.44
N VAL A 19 8.14 -17.39 10.71
CA VAL A 19 7.68 -18.01 9.48
C VAL A 19 8.10 -17.13 8.30
N VAL A 20 8.79 -17.71 7.32
CA VAL A 20 9.28 -16.99 6.13
C VAL A 20 8.42 -17.36 4.93
N GLY A 21 7.69 -16.39 4.40
CA GLY A 21 6.75 -16.54 3.29
C GLY A 21 5.29 -16.59 3.75
N GLY A 22 4.47 -15.67 3.27
CA GLY A 22 3.05 -15.54 3.56
C GLY A 22 2.14 -16.19 2.51
N GLY A 23 2.57 -17.27 1.87
CA GLY A 23 1.70 -18.11 1.04
C GLY A 23 0.78 -19.01 1.90
N ILE A 24 -0.06 -19.83 1.26
CA ILE A 24 -1.01 -20.70 1.98
C ILE A 24 -0.38 -21.56 3.07
N SER A 25 0.81 -22.12 2.83
CA SER A 25 1.54 -22.95 3.79
C SER A 25 2.02 -22.13 4.99
N GLY A 26 2.71 -21.02 4.75
CA GLY A 26 3.21 -20.17 5.82
C GLY A 26 2.10 -19.51 6.63
N MET A 27 1.00 -19.14 5.98
CA MET A 27 -0.20 -18.66 6.65
C MET A 27 -0.79 -19.71 7.60
N GLN A 28 -0.93 -20.95 7.15
CA GLN A 28 -1.43 -22.05 7.98
C GLN A 28 -0.49 -22.33 9.15
N SER A 29 0.82 -22.46 8.90
CA SER A 29 1.81 -22.70 9.95
C SER A 29 1.81 -21.59 11.00
N ALA A 30 1.69 -20.33 10.59
CA ALA A 30 1.63 -19.20 11.50
C ALA A 30 0.37 -19.25 12.38
N LEU A 31 -0.79 -19.57 11.81
CA LEU A 31 -2.05 -19.70 12.56
C LEU A 31 -1.98 -20.84 13.58
N ASP A 32 -1.51 -22.03 13.19
CA ASP A 32 -1.43 -23.18 14.09
C ASP A 32 -0.50 -22.93 15.28
N LEU A 33 0.66 -22.32 15.03
CA LEU A 33 1.61 -21.95 16.08
C LEU A 33 1.05 -20.85 17.00
N ALA A 34 0.38 -19.86 16.43
CA ALA A 34 -0.17 -18.75 17.18
C ALA A 34 -1.35 -19.16 18.06
N ASN A 35 -2.21 -20.05 17.55
CA ASN A 35 -3.31 -20.69 18.28
C ASN A 35 -2.79 -21.64 19.38
N SER A 36 -1.61 -22.23 19.18
CA SER A 36 -0.90 -23.01 20.21
C SER A 36 -0.24 -22.15 21.29
N GLY A 37 -0.34 -20.82 21.21
CA GLY A 37 0.15 -19.88 22.22
C GLY A 37 1.57 -19.36 21.98
N PHE A 38 2.21 -19.67 20.85
CA PHE A 38 3.51 -19.11 20.50
C PHE A 38 3.38 -17.72 19.88
N LYS A 39 4.35 -16.83 20.15
CA LYS A 39 4.48 -15.57 19.41
C LYS A 39 5.07 -15.87 18.03
N VAL A 40 4.42 -15.43 16.96
CA VAL A 40 4.85 -15.72 15.58
C VAL A 40 5.19 -14.42 14.86
N TYR A 41 6.34 -14.39 14.20
CA TYR A 41 6.73 -13.35 13.26
C TYR A 41 6.58 -13.90 11.84
N LEU A 42 5.62 -13.38 11.06
CA LEU A 42 5.41 -13.81 9.68
C LEU A 42 6.04 -12.79 8.72
N VAL A 43 7.14 -13.17 8.06
CA VAL A 43 7.90 -12.31 7.14
C VAL A 43 7.49 -12.62 5.69
N GLU A 44 6.99 -11.62 4.96
CA GLU A 44 6.63 -11.73 3.55
C GLU A 44 7.35 -10.66 2.72
N SER A 45 8.05 -11.11 1.67
CA SER A 45 8.78 -10.26 0.73
C SER A 45 7.90 -9.28 -0.06
N SER A 46 6.69 -9.72 -0.36
CA SER A 46 5.67 -8.99 -1.12
C SER A 46 4.92 -8.00 -0.20
N PRO A 47 4.31 -6.95 -0.75
CA PRO A 47 3.52 -6.01 0.06
C PRO A 47 2.27 -6.63 0.72
N ALA A 48 1.82 -7.78 0.22
CA ALA A 48 0.65 -8.51 0.68
C ALA A 48 0.94 -10.01 0.82
N ILE A 49 0.17 -10.67 1.70
CA ILE A 49 0.17 -12.13 1.91
C ILE A 49 -0.86 -12.81 0.99
N GLY A 50 -0.82 -14.14 0.90
CA GLY A 50 -1.67 -14.96 0.03
C GLY A 50 -0.88 -15.84 -0.94
N GLY A 51 0.28 -15.35 -1.39
CA GLY A 51 1.15 -16.05 -2.34
C GLY A 51 0.45 -16.31 -3.67
N LYS A 52 0.78 -17.44 -4.32
CA LYS A 52 0.20 -17.80 -5.64
C LYS A 52 -1.26 -18.18 -5.54
N MET A 53 -1.67 -18.77 -4.42
CA MET A 53 -3.03 -19.24 -4.25
C MET A 53 -4.04 -18.09 -4.39
N ALA A 54 -3.70 -16.89 -3.90
CA ALA A 54 -4.52 -15.69 -4.06
C ALA A 54 -4.68 -15.22 -5.52
N GLN A 55 -3.87 -15.72 -6.45
CA GLN A 55 -3.91 -15.38 -7.87
C GLN A 55 -4.70 -16.39 -8.71
N LEU A 56 -5.04 -17.54 -8.12
CA LEU A 56 -5.80 -18.58 -8.82
C LEU A 56 -7.29 -18.24 -8.78
N ASP A 57 -8.00 -18.52 -9.87
CA ASP A 57 -9.46 -18.48 -9.89
C ASP A 57 -10.01 -19.66 -9.07
N LYS A 58 -9.58 -20.88 -9.41
CA LYS A 58 -10.10 -22.12 -8.80
C LYS A 58 -9.02 -23.10 -8.39
N THR A 59 -9.36 -23.98 -7.45
CA THR A 59 -8.46 -25.03 -6.94
C THR A 59 -8.99 -26.41 -7.28
N PHE A 60 -8.19 -27.20 -8.00
CA PHE A 60 -8.44 -28.62 -8.21
C PHE A 60 -8.25 -29.42 -6.89
N PRO A 61 -9.00 -30.51 -6.62
CA PRO A 61 -10.00 -31.19 -7.45
C PRO A 61 -11.44 -30.68 -7.30
N THR A 62 -11.73 -29.93 -6.23
CA THR A 62 -13.09 -29.50 -5.89
C THR A 62 -13.60 -28.39 -6.81
N ASN A 63 -12.68 -27.71 -7.50
CA ASN A 63 -12.97 -26.55 -8.34
C ASN A 63 -13.58 -25.38 -7.56
N ASP A 64 -13.28 -25.31 -6.25
CA ASP A 64 -13.67 -24.21 -5.38
C ASP A 64 -12.94 -22.93 -5.78
N CYS A 65 -13.58 -21.78 -5.54
CA CYS A 65 -12.93 -20.48 -5.67
C CYS A 65 -11.76 -20.39 -4.69
N SER A 66 -10.56 -20.12 -5.22
CA SER A 66 -9.34 -20.07 -4.41
C SER A 66 -9.42 -18.98 -3.33
N MET A 67 -9.98 -17.83 -3.71
CA MET A 67 -10.16 -16.70 -2.79
C MET A 67 -11.10 -17.05 -1.65
N CYS A 68 -12.10 -17.91 -1.84
CA CYS A 68 -12.99 -18.37 -0.77
C CYS A 68 -12.26 -19.17 0.31
N ILE A 69 -11.18 -19.89 -0.04
CA ILE A 69 -10.38 -20.67 0.91
C ILE A 69 -9.32 -19.78 1.58
N VAL A 70 -8.74 -18.85 0.83
CA VAL A 70 -7.64 -18.00 1.29
C VAL A 70 -8.13 -16.82 2.15
N SER A 71 -9.24 -16.17 1.77
CA SER A 71 -9.79 -15.00 2.46
C SER A 71 -9.98 -15.17 3.96
N PRO A 72 -10.60 -16.25 4.48
CA PRO A 72 -10.76 -16.39 5.93
C PRO A 72 -9.41 -16.43 6.65
N LYS A 73 -8.40 -17.07 6.07
CA LYS A 73 -7.05 -17.15 6.64
C LYS A 73 -6.35 -15.79 6.63
N LEU A 74 -6.50 -15.01 5.54
CA LEU A 74 -5.95 -13.65 5.45
C LEU A 74 -6.50 -12.75 6.59
N VAL A 75 -7.81 -12.80 6.80
CA VAL A 75 -8.49 -12.00 7.83
C VAL A 75 -8.09 -12.45 9.23
N GLU A 76 -8.04 -13.77 9.46
CA GLU A 76 -7.65 -14.33 10.76
C GLU A 76 -6.22 -13.93 11.13
N LEU A 77 -5.27 -14.12 10.21
CA LEU A 77 -3.88 -13.72 10.37
C LEU A 77 -3.71 -12.24 10.70
N GLY A 78 -4.37 -11.37 9.92
CA GLY A 78 -4.25 -9.92 10.08
C GLY A 78 -4.76 -9.41 11.42
N ARG A 79 -5.60 -10.19 12.13
CA ARG A 79 -6.21 -9.81 13.41
C ARG A 79 -5.68 -10.62 14.59
N HIS A 80 -4.80 -11.60 14.35
CA HIS A 80 -4.34 -12.51 15.39
C HIS A 80 -3.32 -11.83 16.32
N ARG A 81 -3.61 -11.77 17.63
CA ARG A 81 -2.79 -11.04 18.62
C ARG A 81 -1.37 -11.59 18.78
N ASN A 82 -1.20 -12.89 18.61
CA ASN A 82 0.10 -13.55 18.71
C ASN A 82 0.90 -13.53 17.40
N ILE A 83 0.38 -12.96 16.31
CA ILE A 83 1.08 -12.89 15.03
C ILE A 83 1.50 -11.45 14.75
N GLU A 84 2.77 -11.27 14.41
CA GLU A 84 3.33 -10.02 13.95
C GLU A 84 3.65 -10.15 12.47
N LEU A 85 2.91 -9.41 11.65
CA LEU A 85 3.01 -9.48 10.21
C LEU A 85 4.01 -8.44 9.68
N LEU A 86 5.10 -8.94 9.09
CA LEU A 86 6.15 -8.14 8.48
C LEU A 86 6.08 -8.31 6.96
N THR A 87 5.16 -7.59 6.32
CA THR A 87 5.03 -7.57 4.85
C THR A 87 6.00 -6.57 4.23
N HIS A 88 6.29 -6.74 2.94
CA HIS A 88 7.35 -6.03 2.23
C HIS A 88 8.72 -6.12 2.92
N SER A 89 9.02 -7.28 3.47
CA SER A 89 10.20 -7.52 4.30
C SER A 89 10.93 -8.80 3.88
N GLU A 90 12.25 -8.77 3.88
CA GLU A 90 13.10 -9.90 3.50
C GLU A 90 14.06 -10.27 4.63
N VAL A 91 14.26 -11.57 4.86
CA VAL A 91 15.27 -12.08 5.79
C VAL A 91 16.64 -12.08 5.10
N VAL A 92 17.61 -11.38 5.68
CA VAL A 92 18.96 -11.23 5.13
C VAL A 92 19.94 -12.25 5.72
N GLY A 93 19.71 -12.63 6.97
CA GLY A 93 20.58 -13.56 7.66
C GLY A 93 19.94 -14.07 8.94
N VAL A 94 20.32 -15.29 9.30
CA VAL A 94 19.91 -15.94 10.55
C VAL A 94 21.18 -16.45 11.20
N ASP A 95 21.44 -15.97 12.40
CA ASP A 95 22.58 -16.33 13.23
C ASP A 95 22.06 -17.08 14.48
N GLY A 96 22.87 -17.96 15.07
CA GLY A 96 22.52 -18.69 16.30
C GLY A 96 22.19 -20.17 16.09
N GLU A 97 21.54 -20.76 17.07
CA GLU A 97 21.29 -22.21 17.16
C GLU A 97 19.84 -22.49 17.57
N ALA A 98 19.41 -23.76 17.48
CA ALA A 98 18.04 -24.15 17.78
C ALA A 98 17.57 -23.64 19.15
N GLY A 99 16.45 -22.90 19.16
CA GLY A 99 15.87 -22.29 20.35
C GLY A 99 16.36 -20.86 20.67
N ASN A 100 17.44 -20.41 20.03
CA ASN A 100 18.00 -19.06 20.20
C ASN A 100 18.54 -18.51 18.87
N PHE A 101 17.63 -18.24 17.94
CA PHE A 101 17.95 -17.62 16.66
C PHE A 101 17.87 -16.10 16.74
N LYS A 102 18.81 -15.44 16.06
CA LYS A 102 18.79 -13.99 15.79
C LYS A 102 18.67 -13.78 14.28
N ALA A 103 17.48 -13.38 13.84
CA ALA A 103 17.24 -13.05 12.43
C ALA A 103 17.44 -11.55 12.18
N ARG A 104 18.01 -11.22 11.01
CA ARG A 104 18.11 -9.85 10.49
C ARG A 104 17.15 -9.70 9.31
N ILE A 105 16.26 -8.71 9.40
CA ILE A 105 15.22 -8.44 8.42
C ILE A 105 15.44 -7.05 7.83
N ILE A 106 15.29 -6.91 6.52
CA ILE A 106 15.15 -5.62 5.85
C ILE A 106 13.67 -5.42 5.57
N GLN A 107 13.09 -4.37 6.13
CA GLN A 107 11.75 -3.91 5.78
C GLN A 107 11.88 -2.78 4.76
N HIS A 108 11.30 -2.97 3.58
CA HIS A 108 11.36 -1.99 2.52
C HIS A 108 10.38 -0.84 2.77
N ALA A 109 10.81 0.39 2.45
CA ALA A 109 9.98 1.58 2.59
C ALA A 109 8.78 1.51 1.64
N ARG A 110 7.58 1.63 2.19
CA ARG A 110 6.33 1.70 1.41
C ARG A 110 6.04 3.10 0.86
N TYR A 111 6.77 4.09 1.34
CA TYR A 111 6.56 5.52 1.05
C TYR A 111 5.14 6.03 1.36
N VAL A 112 4.45 5.31 2.26
CA VAL A 112 3.13 5.65 2.80
C VAL A 112 3.16 5.32 4.29
N ASP A 113 2.58 6.21 5.08
CA ASP A 113 2.36 6.00 6.52
C ASP A 113 1.24 4.97 6.72
N ILE A 114 1.60 3.75 7.17
CA ILE A 114 0.66 2.63 7.31
C ILE A 114 -0.40 2.94 8.37
N ASP A 115 -0.05 3.69 9.41
CA ASP A 115 -0.97 4.01 10.53
C ASP A 115 -2.05 5.00 10.09
N LYS A 116 -1.79 5.79 9.04
CA LYS A 116 -2.75 6.74 8.45
C LYS A 116 -3.43 6.23 7.19
N CYS A 117 -2.92 5.16 6.58
CA CYS A 117 -3.46 4.62 5.34
C CYS A 117 -4.80 3.91 5.58
N THR A 118 -5.84 4.36 4.88
CA THR A 118 -7.18 3.74 4.96
C THR A 118 -7.42 2.66 3.92
N GLY A 119 -6.50 2.47 2.96
CA GLY A 119 -6.65 1.51 1.88
C GLY A 119 -7.72 1.88 0.83
N CYS A 120 -8.12 3.16 0.73
CA CYS A 120 -9.23 3.59 -0.13
C CYS A 120 -8.97 3.52 -1.65
N GLY A 121 -7.74 3.27 -2.10
CA GLY A 121 -7.41 3.15 -3.53
C GLY A 121 -7.40 4.47 -4.32
N LEU A 122 -7.74 5.62 -3.71
CA LEU A 122 -7.79 6.90 -4.41
C LEU A 122 -6.44 7.30 -5.04
N CYS A 123 -5.32 6.96 -4.39
CA CYS A 123 -3.98 7.24 -4.90
C CYS A 123 -3.66 6.46 -6.18
N GLU A 124 -4.25 5.28 -6.38
CA GLU A 124 -4.10 4.47 -7.58
C GLU A 124 -4.87 5.07 -8.75
N LEU A 125 -6.12 5.47 -8.51
CA LEU A 125 -6.99 6.08 -9.53
C LEU A 125 -6.39 7.35 -10.15
N VAL A 126 -5.73 8.16 -9.33
CA VAL A 126 -5.10 9.41 -9.76
C VAL A 126 -3.65 9.22 -10.20
N CYS A 127 -3.11 7.99 -10.15
CA CYS A 127 -1.70 7.74 -10.41
C CYS A 127 -1.38 8.05 -11.88
N PRO A 128 -0.54 9.07 -12.15
CA PRO A 128 -0.18 9.46 -13.52
C PRO A 128 0.91 8.58 -14.13
N VAL A 129 1.38 7.57 -13.39
CA VAL A 129 2.38 6.60 -13.83
C VAL A 129 1.65 5.29 -14.10
N THR A 130 1.62 4.90 -15.36
CA THR A 130 0.87 3.76 -15.94
C THR A 130 1.40 2.39 -15.53
N HIS A 131 1.98 2.23 -14.35
CA HIS A 131 2.58 0.96 -13.94
C HIS A 131 1.63 0.18 -13.03
N LEU A 132 1.38 -1.08 -13.39
CA LEU A 132 0.75 -2.08 -12.53
C LEU A 132 1.57 -2.18 -11.25
N SER A 133 0.98 -1.86 -10.11
CA SER A 133 1.73 -2.00 -8.88
C SER A 133 2.15 -3.46 -8.71
N TRP A 134 3.43 -3.64 -8.39
CA TRP A 134 4.15 -4.90 -8.37
C TRP A 134 3.43 -5.98 -7.54
N PHE A 135 2.56 -6.77 -8.16
CA PHE A 135 2.52 -8.19 -7.86
C PHE A 135 3.69 -8.81 -8.61
N PRO A 136 4.55 -9.61 -7.96
CA PRO A 136 5.66 -10.23 -8.66
C PRO A 136 5.10 -11.21 -9.68
N GLU A 137 5.10 -10.81 -10.96
CA GLU A 137 5.11 -11.73 -12.08
C GLU A 137 6.30 -12.67 -11.83
N GLN A 138 6.00 -13.97 -11.69
CA GLN A 138 7.05 -14.95 -11.50
C GLN A 138 7.83 -14.99 -12.81
N PRO A 139 9.15 -14.76 -12.81
CA PRO A 139 9.94 -15.05 -14.00
C PRO A 139 9.71 -16.52 -14.38
N GLU A 140 9.58 -16.78 -15.67
CA GLU A 140 9.37 -18.13 -16.21
C GLU A 140 10.48 -19.08 -15.71
N PRO A 141 10.20 -20.39 -15.55
CA PRO A 141 11.17 -21.36 -15.06
C PRO A 141 12.49 -21.32 -15.86
N GLY A 142 13.56 -20.82 -15.24
CA GLY A 142 14.88 -20.67 -15.86
C GLY A 142 15.38 -19.23 -15.99
N GLU A 143 14.50 -18.24 -15.83
CA GLU A 143 14.88 -16.83 -15.93
C GLU A 143 15.32 -16.28 -14.55
N LYS A 144 16.57 -15.80 -14.47
CA LYS A 144 17.10 -15.21 -13.24
C LYS A 144 16.43 -13.87 -12.99
N LYS A 145 15.84 -13.66 -11.80
CA LYS A 145 15.37 -12.33 -11.33
C LYS A 145 16.43 -11.27 -11.62
N LYS A 146 16.17 -10.40 -12.59
CA LYS A 146 17.08 -9.32 -12.95
C LYS A 146 16.98 -8.26 -11.85
N LYS A 147 17.91 -8.27 -10.89
CA LYS A 147 18.04 -7.18 -9.91
C LYS A 147 18.32 -5.90 -10.70
N LEU A 148 17.32 -5.02 -10.80
CA LEU A 148 17.49 -3.69 -11.38
C LEU A 148 18.60 -2.97 -10.61
N LYS A 149 19.68 -2.58 -11.29
CA LYS A 149 20.76 -1.81 -10.65
C LYS A 149 20.21 -0.43 -10.33
N ALA A 150 20.79 0.26 -9.34
CA ALA A 150 20.31 1.60 -8.93
C ALA A 150 20.22 2.61 -10.09
N LYS A 151 21.07 2.45 -11.12
CA LYS A 151 21.06 3.24 -12.36
C LYS A 151 19.94 2.90 -13.35
N ASP A 152 19.43 1.66 -13.29
CA ASP A 152 18.36 1.16 -14.16
C ASP A 152 16.97 1.41 -13.54
N LYS A 153 16.95 1.81 -12.26
CA LYS A 153 15.77 2.33 -11.57
C LYS A 153 15.57 3.78 -11.97
N VAL A 154 14.63 4.04 -12.88
CA VAL A 154 14.18 5.40 -13.13
C VAL A 154 13.35 5.85 -11.95
N LEU A 155 14.01 6.36 -10.91
CA LEU A 155 13.36 7.27 -9.99
C LEU A 155 12.81 8.41 -10.83
N ILE A 156 11.49 8.63 -10.83
CA ILE A 156 10.93 9.92 -11.23
C ILE A 156 11.49 10.92 -10.21
N LYS A 157 12.69 11.44 -10.49
CA LYS A 157 13.31 12.53 -9.75
C LYS A 157 12.63 13.80 -10.21
N GLY A 158 11.47 14.05 -9.63
CA GLY A 158 10.71 15.28 -9.78
C GLY A 158 9.94 15.51 -8.50
N THR A 159 10.16 16.65 -7.88
CA THR A 159 9.30 17.22 -6.83
C THR A 159 7.92 17.60 -7.38
N GLY A 160 7.77 17.69 -8.71
CA GLY A 160 6.50 17.98 -9.37
C GLY A 160 5.68 16.72 -9.66
N SER A 161 4.38 16.81 -9.38
CA SER A 161 3.38 15.95 -9.99
C SER A 161 3.47 16.08 -11.52
N PRO A 162 3.19 15.02 -12.28
CA PRO A 162 2.89 15.08 -13.69
C PRO A 162 1.87 16.15 -14.07
N GLU A 163 2.33 17.32 -14.47
CA GLU A 163 1.46 18.35 -15.01
C GLU A 163 1.28 18.12 -16.52
N PRO A 164 0.06 17.80 -16.98
CA PRO A 164 -0.28 17.80 -18.40
C PRO A 164 -0.20 19.22 -18.96
N SER A 165 0.41 19.39 -20.13
CA SER A 165 0.60 20.70 -20.77
C SER A 165 -0.68 21.26 -21.42
N SER A 166 -1.74 20.45 -21.53
CA SER A 166 -2.95 20.72 -22.31
C SER A 166 -4.24 20.84 -21.48
N LEU A 167 -4.22 20.42 -20.21
CA LEU A 167 -5.41 20.43 -19.36
C LEU A 167 -5.53 21.77 -18.64
N VAL A 168 -6.66 22.44 -18.84
CA VAL A 168 -7.02 23.63 -18.05
C VAL A 168 -7.09 23.20 -16.58
N PRO A 169 -6.34 23.84 -15.67
CA PRO A 169 -6.33 23.45 -14.27
C PRO A 169 -7.71 23.72 -13.67
N TRP A 170 -8.29 22.70 -13.04
CA TRP A 170 -9.45 22.91 -12.17
C TRP A 170 -9.03 23.85 -11.04
N THR A 171 -9.68 25.00 -10.97
CA THR A 171 -9.45 25.96 -9.89
C THR A 171 -10.50 25.73 -8.82
N PHE A 172 -10.03 25.48 -7.59
CA PHE A 172 -10.89 25.27 -6.44
C PHE A 172 -10.85 26.53 -5.57
N SER A 173 -12.02 27.12 -5.33
CA SER A 173 -12.20 28.30 -4.47
C SER A 173 -13.07 27.94 -3.27
N VAL A 174 -12.94 28.69 -2.18
CA VAL A 174 -13.79 28.53 -0.99
C VAL A 174 -14.84 29.61 -1.01
N ASN A 175 -16.11 29.22 -0.99
CA ASN A 175 -17.22 30.14 -0.80
C ASN A 175 -17.25 30.57 0.69
N GLU A 176 -16.96 31.84 0.93
CA GLU A 176 -16.85 32.40 2.29
C GLU A 176 -18.18 32.38 3.05
N GLU A 177 -19.31 32.53 2.36
CA GLU A 177 -20.65 32.57 2.97
C GLU A 177 -21.11 31.18 3.43
N ALA A 178 -20.75 30.14 2.66
CA ALA A 178 -21.11 28.76 2.95
C ALA A 178 -20.14 28.07 3.93
N CYS A 179 -18.92 28.58 4.08
CA CYS A 179 -17.87 27.91 4.83
C CYS A 179 -18.06 27.99 6.36
N LEU A 180 -18.31 26.84 7.00
CA LEU A 180 -18.41 26.73 8.46
C LEU A 180 -17.06 26.60 9.20
N LYS A 181 -15.93 26.77 8.50
CA LYS A 181 -14.60 26.81 9.14
C LYS A 181 -14.29 25.52 9.93
N CYS A 182 -14.69 24.36 9.39
CA CYS A 182 -14.56 23.04 10.04
C CYS A 182 -13.20 22.35 9.82
N GLY A 183 -12.41 22.84 8.85
CA GLY A 183 -11.08 22.32 8.52
C GLY A 183 -11.04 20.97 7.80
N ALA A 184 -12.18 20.47 7.30
CA ALA A 184 -12.23 19.18 6.61
C ALA A 184 -11.39 19.17 5.31
N CYS A 185 -11.48 20.24 4.52
CA CYS A 185 -10.67 20.42 3.30
C CYS A 185 -9.16 20.48 3.57
N HIS A 186 -8.75 21.07 4.71
CA HIS A 186 -7.35 21.10 5.13
C HIS A 186 -6.82 19.69 5.44
N ARG A 187 -7.57 18.90 6.21
CA ARG A 187 -7.19 17.50 6.51
C ARG A 187 -7.17 16.59 5.28
N ALA A 188 -7.98 16.90 4.27
CA ALA A 188 -8.04 16.14 3.03
C ALA A 188 -6.91 16.49 2.05
N CYS A 189 -6.22 17.63 2.23
CA CYS A 189 -5.17 18.07 1.33
C CYS A 189 -3.84 17.38 1.64
N LEU A 190 -3.35 16.54 0.72
CA LEU A 190 -2.04 15.88 0.83
C LEU A 190 -0.86 16.72 0.33
N HIS A 191 -1.14 17.91 -0.22
CA HIS A 191 -0.16 18.80 -0.84
C HIS A 191 0.06 20.10 -0.06
N ASP A 192 -0.50 20.21 1.15
CA ASP A 192 -0.47 21.43 1.98
C ASP A 192 -0.91 22.70 1.23
N ALA A 193 -1.78 22.54 0.23
CA ALA A 193 -2.34 23.64 -0.56
C ALA A 193 -3.49 24.36 0.15
N VAL A 194 -4.08 23.75 1.19
CA VAL A 194 -5.19 24.34 1.94
C VAL A 194 -4.66 24.87 3.27
N SER A 195 -4.75 26.17 3.47
CA SER A 195 -4.47 26.82 4.75
C SER A 195 -5.77 26.97 5.56
N TRP A 196 -5.74 26.65 6.85
CA TRP A 196 -6.89 26.76 7.73
C TRP A 196 -6.46 26.87 9.20
N GLN A 197 -7.16 27.72 9.97
CA GLN A 197 -7.04 27.78 11.43
C GLN A 197 -8.43 27.70 12.08
N LYS A 198 -8.44 27.39 13.38
CA LYS A 198 -9.69 27.22 14.15
C LYS A 198 -10.49 28.53 14.15
N LYS A 199 -11.72 28.48 13.64
CA LYS A 199 -12.64 29.63 13.44
C LYS A 199 -12.24 30.61 12.32
N GLU A 200 -11.29 30.25 11.47
CA GLU A 200 -10.92 31.00 10.28
C GLU A 200 -11.38 30.29 9.01
N LEU A 201 -11.56 31.08 7.95
CA LEU A 201 -11.90 30.56 6.62
C LEU A 201 -10.73 29.73 6.09
N ALA A 202 -11.06 28.66 5.37
CA ALA A 202 -10.04 27.92 4.64
C ALA A 202 -9.66 28.71 3.38
N HIS A 203 -8.38 28.75 3.04
CA HIS A 203 -7.88 29.37 1.81
C HIS A 203 -7.04 28.36 1.03
N ILE A 204 -7.33 28.25 -0.28
CA ILE A 204 -6.67 27.32 -1.19
C ILE A 204 -5.61 28.08 -1.99
N ASP A 205 -4.35 27.75 -1.73
CA ASP A 205 -3.17 28.24 -2.45
C ASP A 205 -3.10 27.59 -3.84
N GLN A 206 -3.37 28.37 -4.89
CA GLN A 206 -3.44 27.87 -6.27
C GLN A 206 -2.07 27.44 -6.80
N ASP A 207 -0.97 28.02 -6.31
CA ASP A 207 0.38 27.65 -6.76
C ASP A 207 0.78 26.25 -6.29
N LYS A 208 0.16 25.77 -5.21
CA LYS A 208 0.37 24.41 -4.67
C LYS A 208 -0.77 23.45 -5.02
N CYS A 209 -1.89 23.96 -5.52
CA CYS A 209 -3.07 23.17 -5.78
C CYS A 209 -2.85 22.29 -7.01
N THR A 210 -2.91 20.97 -6.83
CA THR A 210 -2.76 20.00 -7.95
C THR A 210 -4.06 19.75 -8.72
N GLY A 211 -5.15 20.43 -8.34
CA GLY A 211 -6.47 20.29 -8.96
C GLY A 211 -7.14 18.93 -8.71
N CYS A 212 -6.75 18.20 -7.65
CA CYS A 212 -7.22 16.83 -7.41
C CYS A 212 -8.66 16.70 -6.86
N GLY A 213 -9.26 17.79 -6.36
CA GLY A 213 -10.63 17.80 -5.86
C GLY A 213 -10.87 17.16 -4.49
N ALA A 214 -9.83 16.75 -3.77
CA ALA A 214 -9.97 16.16 -2.43
C ALA A 214 -10.68 17.10 -1.44
N CYS A 215 -10.41 18.41 -1.54
CA CYS A 215 -11.06 19.43 -0.73
C CYS A 215 -12.58 19.53 -0.99
N TYR A 216 -12.99 19.36 -2.25
CA TYR A 216 -14.39 19.37 -2.67
C TYR A 216 -15.15 18.17 -2.11
N VAL A 217 -14.61 16.95 -2.25
CA VAL A 217 -15.21 15.72 -1.68
C VAL A 217 -15.32 15.78 -0.16
N ALA A 218 -14.29 16.33 0.49
CA ALA A 218 -14.26 16.42 1.95
C ALA A 218 -15.22 17.48 2.51
N CYS A 219 -15.72 18.39 1.68
CA CYS A 219 -16.66 19.41 2.12
C CYS A 219 -18.05 18.77 2.33
N PRO A 220 -18.65 18.88 3.52
CA PRO A 220 -19.97 18.30 3.76
C PRO A 220 -21.04 18.90 2.83
N GLU A 221 -21.89 18.04 2.25
CA GLU A 221 -22.94 18.43 1.30
C GLU A 221 -23.88 19.51 1.84
N LYS A 222 -24.15 19.48 3.15
CA LYS A 222 -24.99 20.47 3.84
C LYS A 222 -24.50 21.92 3.62
N PHE A 223 -23.20 22.11 3.38
CA PHE A 223 -22.60 23.42 3.18
C PHE A 223 -22.10 23.60 1.75
N SER A 224 -21.50 22.56 1.14
CA SER A 224 -20.96 22.58 -0.22
C SER A 224 -20.14 23.86 -0.51
N ALA A 225 -19.27 24.22 0.43
CA ALA A 225 -18.56 25.50 0.46
C ALA A 225 -17.30 25.54 -0.44
N ILE A 226 -17.01 24.48 -1.20
CA ILE A 226 -15.91 24.45 -2.16
C ILE A 226 -16.51 24.55 -3.55
N THR A 227 -16.13 25.57 -4.29
CA THR A 227 -16.57 25.82 -5.66
C THR A 227 -15.50 25.38 -6.65
N ILE A 228 -15.95 24.88 -7.79
CA ILE A 228 -15.09 24.45 -8.90
C ILE A 228 -15.31 25.42 -10.04
N GLU A 229 -14.22 26.05 -10.48
CA GLU A 229 -14.18 26.94 -11.64
C GLU A 229 -13.26 26.33 -12.71
N ASN A 230 -13.46 26.71 -13.98
CA ASN A 230 -12.65 26.25 -15.12
C ASN A 230 -12.63 24.71 -15.30
N ALA A 231 -13.74 24.04 -14.99
CA ALA A 231 -13.90 22.60 -15.19
C ALA A 231 -14.83 22.31 -16.39
N PRO A 232 -14.28 22.18 -17.61
CA PRO A 232 -15.07 21.91 -18.82
C PRO A 232 -15.74 20.52 -18.83
N ASP A 233 -15.37 19.63 -17.91
CA ASP A 233 -15.82 18.22 -17.85
C ASP A 233 -16.89 17.96 -16.75
N LEU A 234 -17.48 19.00 -16.14
CA LEU A 234 -18.31 18.87 -14.93
C LEU A 234 -19.74 18.33 -15.17
N ASP A 235 -20.09 17.98 -16.40
CA ASP A 235 -21.33 17.24 -16.70
C ASP A 235 -21.29 15.77 -16.20
N MET A 236 -20.14 15.31 -15.72
CA MET A 236 -19.92 13.99 -15.13
C MET A 236 -19.67 14.07 -13.61
N SER A 237 -19.95 12.99 -12.88
CA SER A 237 -19.61 12.90 -11.44
C SER A 237 -18.10 13.10 -11.21
N LEU A 238 -17.72 13.67 -10.06
CA LEU A 238 -16.31 13.98 -9.76
C LEU A 238 -15.37 12.78 -9.94
N GLY A 239 -15.82 11.58 -9.58
CA GLY A 239 -15.06 10.34 -9.79
C GLY A 239 -14.83 10.04 -11.27
N ALA A 240 -15.86 10.23 -12.11
CA ALA A 240 -15.74 10.04 -13.56
C ALA A 240 -14.84 11.10 -14.20
N ALA A 241 -14.94 12.36 -13.76
CA ALA A 241 -14.09 13.43 -14.26
C ALA A 241 -12.61 13.25 -13.85
N ILE A 242 -12.33 12.75 -12.63
CA ILE A 242 -10.99 12.33 -12.21
C ILE A 242 -10.48 11.15 -13.07
N GLN A 243 -11.34 10.17 -13.35
CA GLN A 243 -10.99 9.01 -14.17
C GLN A 243 -10.67 9.42 -15.62
N THR A 244 -11.50 10.27 -16.24
CA THR A 244 -11.28 10.80 -17.60
C THR A 244 -9.98 11.58 -17.67
N ARG A 245 -9.69 12.43 -16.67
CA ARG A 245 -8.41 13.16 -16.56
C ARG A 245 -7.22 12.21 -16.43
N SER A 246 -7.33 11.20 -15.58
CA SER A 246 -6.28 10.17 -15.40
C SER A 246 -6.02 9.44 -16.72
N GLN A 247 -7.07 9.02 -17.42
CA GLN A 247 -6.96 8.39 -18.74
C GLN A 247 -6.33 9.31 -19.80
N ALA A 248 -6.63 10.60 -19.79
CA ALA A 248 -6.01 11.57 -20.69
C ALA A 248 -4.49 11.69 -20.43
N ILE A 249 -4.07 11.78 -19.15
CA ILE A 249 -2.65 11.81 -18.76
C ILE A 249 -1.94 10.51 -19.15
N ILE A 250 -2.59 9.36 -18.93
CA ILE A 250 -2.12 8.04 -19.34
C ILE A 250 -1.94 7.99 -20.87
N LYS A 251 -2.89 8.52 -21.63
CA LYS A 251 -2.84 8.57 -23.10
C LYS A 251 -1.73 9.49 -23.62
N GLU A 252 -1.52 10.65 -22.99
CA GLU A 252 -0.43 11.58 -23.35
C GLU A 252 0.96 11.04 -23.01
N ARG A 253 1.07 10.21 -21.96
CA ARG A 253 2.35 9.63 -21.49
C ARG A 253 2.59 8.20 -21.96
N GLY A 254 1.56 7.56 -22.50
CA GLY A 254 1.54 6.20 -23.03
C GLY A 254 2.44 6.08 -24.27
N GLY A 255 3.71 5.81 -24.02
CA GLY A 255 4.74 5.77 -25.06
C GLY A 255 6.15 5.96 -24.49
N ARG A 256 6.30 6.44 -23.26
CA ARG A 256 7.55 6.30 -22.52
C ARG A 256 7.45 5.06 -21.65
N ASP A 257 8.25 4.07 -21.99
CA ASP A 257 8.56 2.92 -21.14
C ASP A 257 9.30 3.43 -19.89
N ILE A 258 8.54 3.99 -18.93
CA ILE A 258 9.09 4.49 -17.68
C ILE A 258 9.14 3.28 -16.75
N GLY A 259 10.27 2.57 -16.80
CA GLY A 259 10.53 1.40 -15.97
C GLY A 259 10.21 1.63 -14.49
N ASN A 260 9.64 0.60 -13.86
CA ASN A 260 9.54 0.33 -12.43
C ASN A 260 9.47 1.57 -11.51
N CYS A 261 8.25 2.11 -11.37
CA CYS A 261 7.93 3.14 -10.39
C CYS A 261 8.21 2.63 -8.96
N ILE A 262 9.07 3.34 -8.22
CA ILE A 262 9.40 3.04 -6.80
C ILE A 262 8.38 3.66 -5.83
N ARG A 263 7.47 4.52 -6.31
CA ARG A 263 6.71 5.44 -5.44
C ARG A 263 5.58 4.81 -4.64
N CYS A 264 5.05 3.65 -5.01
CA CYS A 264 4.04 2.98 -4.18
C CYS A 264 4.03 1.46 -4.42
N GLY A 265 4.62 0.70 -3.48
CA GLY A 265 4.44 -0.75 -3.42
C GLY A 265 3.10 -1.16 -2.78
N LEU A 266 2.02 -0.40 -2.96
CA LEU A 266 0.79 -0.51 -2.16
C LEU A 266 -0.46 -0.90 -2.94
N CYS A 267 -0.43 -0.87 -4.27
CA CYS A 267 -1.64 -0.97 -5.11
C CYS A 267 -1.69 -2.31 -5.87
N ALA A 268 -1.33 -3.40 -5.19
CA ALA A 268 -1.03 -4.66 -5.85
C ALA A 268 -2.26 -5.58 -5.90
N MET A 269 -3.31 -5.31 -5.11
CA MET A 269 -4.51 -6.16 -5.05
C MET A 269 -5.80 -5.40 -5.36
N MET A 270 -5.91 -4.85 -6.57
CA MET A 270 -7.20 -4.76 -7.27
C MET A 270 -7.05 -5.23 -8.70
#